data_AF-A0A0P1IIW0-F1
#
_entry.id   AF-A0A0P1IIW0-F1
#
_cell.length_a   1.000
_cell.length_b   1.000
_cell.length_c   1.000
_cell.angle_alpha   90.00
_cell.angle_beta   90.00
_cell.angle_gamma   90.00
#
_symmetry.space_group_name_H-M   'P 1'
#
loop_
_entity.id
_entity.type
_entity.pdbx_description
1 polymer ?
#
loop_
_entity_poly.entity_id
_entity_poly.type
_entity_poly.pdbx_seq_one_letter_code
_entity_poly.pdbx_strand_id
1 'polypeptide(L)'
;MEVFGSDAQRRMSTMGEHLIQLLGDDPRFCSHGRGIQIANEYSGALDDAVAMARILGITAIESIPRQEVAKTREVIESQGLKTDTIACYLGGLNCVDIARKIIATRALPEDLTVRVIDRDSPPEWLEAFAEVAMSHGVLPPIGPVMRGLSRPGFAMVVFDSSGAPVATAGSVLCHPPSSRLHRRAVARSTSRTFSGSWPSAFSRWKCL
;
A
#
# COMPACT_ATOMS: atom_id res chain seq x y z
N MET A 1 8.89 -12.90 10.54
CA MET A 1 8.06 -11.98 9.75
C MET A 1 7.78 -10.75 10.59
N GLU A 2 8.26 -9.60 10.14
CA GLU A 2 8.07 -8.31 10.80
C GLU A 2 6.62 -7.84 10.56
N VAL A 3 5.84 -7.77 11.64
CA VAL A 3 4.44 -7.32 11.64
C VAL A 3 4.26 -6.25 12.71
N PHE A 4 3.45 -5.23 12.42
CA PHE A 4 3.38 -4.01 13.21
C PHE A 4 1.96 -3.75 13.74
N GLY A 5 1.85 -2.81 14.67
CA GLY A 5 0.59 -2.43 15.31
C GLY A 5 0.20 -3.31 16.49
N SER A 6 -1.07 -3.19 16.89
CA SER A 6 -1.69 -3.99 17.96
C SER A 6 -1.80 -5.47 17.58
N ASP A 7 -2.08 -6.33 18.57
CA ASP A 7 -2.25 -7.77 18.32
C ASP A 7 -3.31 -8.08 17.25
N ALA A 8 -4.40 -7.30 17.22
CA ALA A 8 -5.43 -7.44 16.20
C ALA A 8 -4.90 -7.09 14.80
N GLN A 9 -4.12 -6.02 14.67
CA GLN A 9 -3.52 -5.59 13.41
C GLN A 9 -2.44 -6.55 12.91
N ARG A 10 -1.63 -7.10 13.84
CA ARG A 10 -0.63 -8.13 13.54
C ARG A 10 -1.28 -9.43 13.06
N ARG A 11 -2.36 -9.87 13.71
CA ARG A 11 -3.15 -11.04 13.28
C ARG A 11 -3.76 -10.82 11.89
N MET A 12 -4.41 -9.67 11.66
CA MET A 12 -4.97 -9.30 10.36
C MET A 12 -3.89 -9.34 9.26
N SER A 13 -2.74 -8.73 9.50
CA SER A 13 -1.66 -8.65 8.50
C SER A 13 -1.08 -10.03 8.20
N THR A 14 -0.88 -10.86 9.23
CA THR A 14 -0.41 -12.24 9.10
C THR A 14 -1.39 -13.09 8.29
N MET A 15 -2.67 -13.03 8.64
CA MET A 15 -3.72 -13.78 7.94
C MET A 15 -3.88 -13.31 6.49
N GLY A 16 -3.83 -11.99 6.24
CA GLY A 16 -3.85 -11.43 4.90
C GLY A 16 -2.69 -11.93 4.03
N GLU A 17 -1.50 -12.09 4.62
CA GLU A 17 -0.35 -12.65 3.93
C GLU A 17 -0.50 -14.14 3.61
N HIS A 18 -1.12 -14.93 4.49
CA HIS A 18 -1.43 -16.32 4.15
C HIS A 18 -2.52 -16.42 3.08
N LEU A 19 -3.56 -15.59 3.16
CA LEU A 19 -4.65 -15.62 2.18
C LEU A 19 -4.19 -15.20 0.78
N ILE A 20 -3.23 -14.28 0.66
CA ILE A 20 -2.71 -13.90 -0.64
C ILE A 20 -1.95 -15.05 -1.33
N GLN A 21 -1.46 -16.05 -0.58
CA GLN A 21 -0.86 -17.24 -1.18
C GLN A 21 -1.92 -18.14 -1.84
N LEU A 22 -3.18 -18.03 -1.41
CA LEU A 22 -4.30 -18.81 -1.95
C LEU A 22 -5.08 -18.03 -3.02
N LEU A 23 -5.25 -16.73 -2.82
CA LEU A 23 -6.12 -15.86 -3.60
C LEU A 23 -5.33 -14.89 -4.50
N GLY A 24 -4.00 -14.91 -4.42
CA GLY A 24 -3.14 -13.88 -5.00
C GLY A 24 -3.24 -13.75 -6.51
N ASP A 25 -3.53 -14.82 -7.24
CA ASP A 25 -3.66 -14.81 -8.70
C ASP A 25 -5.05 -14.39 -9.19
N ASP A 26 -6.05 -14.40 -8.30
CA ASP A 26 -7.41 -14.03 -8.61
C ASP A 26 -7.55 -12.50 -8.63
N PRO A 27 -7.93 -11.90 -9.78
CA PRO A 27 -7.98 -10.45 -9.95
C PRO A 27 -9.02 -9.75 -9.07
N ARG A 28 -9.93 -10.50 -8.43
CA ARG A 28 -10.89 -9.98 -7.45
C ARG A 28 -10.22 -9.53 -6.14
N PHE A 29 -9.05 -10.06 -5.83
CA PHE A 29 -8.36 -9.78 -4.58
C PHE A 29 -7.10 -8.93 -4.77
N CYS A 30 -6.77 -8.15 -3.75
CA CYS A 30 -5.52 -7.41 -3.69
C CYS A 30 -5.00 -7.33 -2.25
N SER A 31 -3.74 -6.98 -2.08
CA SER A 31 -3.14 -6.77 -0.76
C SER A 31 -2.07 -5.70 -0.77
N HIS A 32 -2.21 -4.71 0.11
CA HIS A 32 -1.18 -3.72 0.39
C HIS A 32 -0.19 -4.19 1.47
N GLY A 33 -0.13 -5.50 1.74
CA GLY A 33 0.74 -6.08 2.77
C GLY A 33 0.24 -5.87 4.20
N ARG A 34 -1.07 -5.64 4.38
CA ARG A 34 -1.69 -5.30 5.69
C ARG A 34 -2.98 -6.07 5.95
N GLY A 35 -3.41 -6.87 4.99
CA GLY A 35 -4.72 -7.48 4.91
C GLY A 35 -5.07 -7.69 3.45
N ILE A 36 -5.98 -8.64 3.20
CA ILE A 36 -6.55 -8.86 1.87
C ILE A 36 -7.74 -7.91 1.68
N GLN A 37 -7.94 -7.49 0.44
CA GLN A 37 -8.95 -6.53 0.04
C GLN A 37 -9.62 -6.99 -1.26
N ILE A 38 -10.78 -6.41 -1.56
CA ILE A 38 -11.55 -6.66 -2.78
C ILE A 38 -11.31 -5.54 -3.79
N ALA A 39 -11.03 -5.91 -5.04
CA ALA A 39 -10.98 -4.98 -6.16
C ALA A 39 -12.40 -4.77 -6.72
N ASN A 40 -12.91 -3.53 -6.71
CA ASN A 40 -14.24 -3.20 -7.27
C ASN A 40 -14.23 -3.16 -8.81
N GLU A 41 -13.93 -4.28 -9.46
CA GLU A 41 -13.88 -4.41 -10.93
C GLU A 41 -14.91 -5.41 -11.50
N TYR A 42 -15.83 -5.91 -10.67
CA TYR A 42 -16.81 -6.92 -11.06
C TYR A 42 -18.14 -6.80 -10.29
N SER A 43 -19.21 -7.34 -10.85
CA SER A 43 -20.51 -7.47 -10.18
C SER A 43 -20.41 -8.44 -9.01
N GLY A 44 -20.75 -8.00 -7.80
CA GLY A 44 -20.65 -8.81 -6.58
C GLY A 44 -19.50 -8.44 -5.65
N ALA A 45 -18.62 -7.50 -6.04
CA ALA A 45 -17.49 -7.06 -5.20
C ALA A 45 -17.93 -6.59 -3.80
N LEU A 46 -19.10 -5.96 -3.69
CA LEU A 46 -19.65 -5.53 -2.41
C LEU A 46 -20.04 -6.70 -1.51
N ASP A 47 -20.70 -7.72 -2.07
CA ASP A 47 -21.12 -8.91 -1.34
C ASP A 47 -19.89 -9.71 -0.86
N ASP A 48 -18.88 -9.86 -1.74
CA ASP A 48 -17.60 -10.47 -1.39
C ASP A 48 -16.88 -9.68 -0.29
N ALA A 49 -16.94 -8.34 -0.31
CA ALA A 49 -16.37 -7.52 0.74
C ALA A 49 -17.09 -7.73 2.09
N VAL A 50 -18.42 -7.80 2.10
CA VAL A 50 -19.18 -8.11 3.34
C VAL A 50 -18.82 -9.51 3.84
N ALA A 51 -18.80 -10.52 2.96
CA ALA A 51 -18.45 -11.89 3.34
C ALA A 51 -17.03 -11.96 3.92
N MET A 52 -16.06 -11.32 3.28
CA MET A 52 -14.68 -11.25 3.78
C MET A 52 -14.57 -10.50 5.10
N ALA A 53 -15.30 -9.40 5.29
CA ALA A 53 -15.34 -8.69 6.58
C ALA A 53 -15.84 -9.60 7.71
N ARG A 54 -16.83 -10.47 7.44
CA ARG A 54 -17.36 -11.42 8.44
C ARG A 54 -16.36 -12.52 8.79
N ILE A 55 -15.62 -13.03 7.80
CA ILE A 55 -14.63 -14.09 7.99
C ILE A 55 -13.39 -13.55 8.72
N LEU A 56 -12.88 -12.40 8.28
CA LEU A 56 -11.59 -11.85 8.75
C LEU A 56 -11.73 -10.84 9.88
N GLY A 57 -12.95 -10.40 10.17
CA GLY A 57 -13.25 -9.28 11.06
C GLY A 57 -13.05 -7.90 10.42
N ILE A 58 -12.42 -7.84 9.23
CA ILE A 58 -12.13 -6.60 8.50
C ILE A 58 -11.76 -6.91 7.04
N THR A 59 -12.15 -6.03 6.12
CA THR A 59 -11.62 -5.97 4.76
C THR A 59 -11.74 -4.54 4.23
N ALA A 60 -11.22 -4.28 3.04
CA ALA A 60 -11.53 -3.08 2.28
C ALA A 60 -11.99 -3.45 0.87
N ILE A 61 -12.76 -2.54 0.26
CA ILE A 61 -13.11 -2.59 -1.15
C ILE A 61 -12.50 -1.36 -1.84
N GLU A 62 -11.62 -1.60 -2.81
CA GLU A 62 -10.86 -0.56 -3.49
C GLU A 62 -11.62 0.01 -4.69
N SER A 63 -11.34 1.26 -5.05
CA SER A 63 -11.81 1.89 -6.29
C SER A 63 -13.33 2.08 -6.39
N ILE A 64 -14.04 2.27 -5.27
CA ILE A 64 -15.43 2.76 -5.30
C ILE A 64 -15.44 4.19 -5.88
N PRO A 65 -16.25 4.48 -6.92
CA PRO A 65 -16.42 5.83 -7.44
C PRO A 65 -16.89 6.80 -6.36
N ARG A 66 -16.34 8.02 -6.32
CA ARG A 66 -16.61 9.00 -5.25
C ARG A 66 -18.11 9.24 -5.01
N GLN A 67 -18.89 9.29 -6.09
CA GLN A 67 -20.32 9.51 -6.06
C GLN A 67 -21.13 8.31 -5.52
N GLU A 68 -20.54 7.11 -5.46
CA GLU A 68 -21.19 5.88 -4.99
C GLU A 68 -20.83 5.53 -3.54
N VAL A 69 -19.87 6.25 -2.93
CA VAL A 69 -19.37 5.96 -1.58
C VAL A 69 -20.49 5.97 -0.54
N ALA A 70 -21.35 7.00 -0.52
CA ALA A 70 -22.42 7.12 0.47
C ALA A 70 -23.40 5.93 0.39
N LYS A 71 -23.90 5.65 -0.82
CA LYS A 71 -24.78 4.51 -1.09
C LYS A 71 -24.12 3.18 -0.70
N THR A 72 -22.84 2.99 -1.02
CA THR A 72 -22.12 1.76 -0.70
C THR A 72 -21.99 1.56 0.81
N ARG A 73 -21.71 2.64 1.55
CA ARG A 73 -21.65 2.61 3.01
C ARG A 73 -23.00 2.23 3.62
N GLU A 74 -24.08 2.86 3.18
CA GLU A 74 -25.44 2.53 3.65
C GLU A 74 -25.75 1.03 3.47
N VAL A 75 -25.39 0.45 2.33
CA VAL A 75 -25.59 -0.99 2.09
C VAL A 75 -24.76 -1.84 3.08
N ILE A 76 -23.49 -1.53 3.30
CA ILE A 76 -22.62 -2.28 4.23
C ILE A 76 -23.13 -2.15 5.67
N GLU A 77 -23.50 -0.93 6.09
CA GLU A 77 -23.98 -0.64 7.44
C GLU A 77 -25.35 -1.28 7.71
N SER A 78 -26.22 -1.38 6.69
CA SER A 78 -27.49 -2.11 6.79
C SER A 78 -27.31 -3.61 7.07
N GLN A 79 -26.11 -4.15 6.78
CA GLN A 79 -25.74 -5.52 7.12
C GLN A 79 -25.07 -5.68 8.50
N GLY A 80 -25.09 -4.63 9.33
CA GLY A 80 -24.58 -4.64 10.70
C GLY A 80 -23.06 -4.44 10.82
N LEU A 81 -22.40 -4.05 9.73
CA LEU A 81 -20.95 -3.79 9.71
C LEU A 81 -20.65 -2.29 9.92
N LYS A 82 -19.46 -1.98 10.42
CA LYS A 82 -18.96 -0.60 10.52
C LYS A 82 -18.13 -0.25 9.29
N THR A 83 -18.22 0.98 8.81
CA THR A 83 -17.44 1.46 7.67
C THR A 83 -16.53 2.63 8.03
N ASP A 84 -15.43 2.72 7.30
CA ASP A 84 -14.57 3.90 7.22
C ASP A 84 -14.25 4.16 5.74
N THR A 85 -13.79 5.36 5.41
CA THR A 85 -13.50 5.77 4.03
C THR A 85 -12.10 6.36 3.92
N ILE A 86 -11.30 5.79 3.03
CA ILE A 86 -9.98 6.33 2.71
C ILE A 86 -9.99 6.83 1.28
N ALA A 87 -9.78 8.14 1.11
CA ALA A 87 -9.64 8.74 -0.21
C ALA A 87 -8.41 8.16 -0.93
N CYS A 88 -8.61 7.77 -2.19
CA CYS A 88 -7.54 7.32 -3.07
C CYS A 88 -7.29 8.39 -4.14
N TYR A 89 -6.06 8.89 -4.20
CA TYR A 89 -5.63 9.84 -5.22
C TYR A 89 -4.88 9.09 -6.31
N LEU A 90 -5.36 9.22 -7.55
CA LEU A 90 -4.76 8.53 -8.70
C LEU A 90 -3.94 9.52 -9.52
N GLY A 91 -2.61 9.44 -9.39
CA GLY A 91 -1.68 10.18 -10.23
C GLY A 91 -1.54 9.58 -11.63
N GLY A 92 -1.25 10.42 -12.63
CA GLY A 92 -0.87 10.00 -13.98
C GLY A 92 0.65 9.92 -14.16
N LEU A 93 1.09 9.56 -15.36
CA LEU A 93 2.50 9.60 -15.75
C LEU A 93 3.13 10.99 -15.56
N ASN A 94 2.35 12.05 -15.83
CA ASN A 94 2.81 13.43 -15.64
C ASN A 94 3.20 13.73 -14.17
N CYS A 95 2.59 13.06 -13.18
CA CYS A 95 2.91 13.24 -11.77
C CYS A 95 4.33 12.75 -11.48
N VAL A 96 4.77 11.67 -12.13
CA VAL A 96 6.14 11.15 -12.00
C VAL A 96 7.14 12.14 -12.59
N ASP A 97 6.84 12.71 -13.77
CA ASP A 97 7.72 13.70 -14.39
C ASP A 97 7.78 15.01 -13.59
N ILE A 98 6.66 15.43 -12.99
CA ILE A 98 6.64 16.57 -12.07
C ILE A 98 7.46 16.26 -10.81
N ALA A 99 7.29 15.10 -10.20
CA ALA A 99 8.05 14.69 -9.02
C ALA A 99 9.56 14.68 -9.31
N ARG A 100 9.99 14.15 -10.47
CA ARG A 100 11.39 14.18 -10.92
C ARG A 100 11.92 15.61 -11.04
N LYS A 101 11.15 16.54 -11.62
CA LYS A 101 11.54 17.95 -11.73
C LYS A 101 11.67 18.62 -10.36
N ILE A 102 10.78 18.31 -9.42
CA ILE A 102 10.84 18.84 -8.06
C ILE A 102 12.10 18.34 -7.36
N ILE A 103 12.37 17.03 -7.40
CA ILE A 103 13.55 16.44 -6.78
C ILE A 103 14.84 16.98 -7.41
N ALA A 104 14.86 17.21 -8.73
CA ALA A 104 16.02 17.78 -9.42
C ALA A 104 16.30 19.26 -9.05
N THR A 105 15.31 19.98 -8.50
CA THR A 105 15.42 21.41 -8.17
C THR A 105 15.41 21.70 -6.67
N ARG A 106 15.18 20.68 -5.84
CA ARG A 106 15.15 20.79 -4.38
C ARG A 106 16.07 19.74 -3.78
N ALA A 107 17.23 20.20 -3.29
CA ALA A 107 18.12 19.36 -2.52
C ALA A 107 17.44 18.94 -1.21
N LEU A 108 17.74 17.71 -0.77
CA LEU A 108 17.41 17.30 0.58
C LEU A 108 18.25 18.13 1.56
N PRO A 109 17.67 18.65 2.66
CA PRO A 109 18.43 19.25 3.75
C PRO A 109 19.60 18.36 4.21
N GLU A 110 20.75 18.96 4.51
CA GLU A 110 21.99 18.24 4.86
C GLU A 110 21.89 17.46 6.19
N ASP A 111 20.96 17.88 7.06
CA ASP A 111 20.66 17.23 8.34
C ASP A 111 19.71 16.04 8.19
N LEU A 112 19.28 15.71 6.97
CA LEU A 112 18.39 14.60 6.68
C LEU A 112 19.10 13.51 5.88
N THR A 113 18.83 12.26 6.27
CA THR A 113 19.44 11.07 5.67
C THR A 113 18.36 10.08 5.25
N VAL A 114 18.29 9.75 3.96
CA VAL A 114 17.38 8.74 3.42
C VAL A 114 17.99 7.34 3.53
N ARG A 115 17.19 6.37 3.98
CA ARG A 115 17.49 4.94 3.94
C ARG A 115 16.40 4.21 3.17
N VAL A 116 16.78 3.59 2.05
CA VAL A 116 15.89 2.70 1.29
C VAL A 116 15.98 1.32 1.90
N ILE A 117 14.82 0.72 2.18
CA ILE A 117 14.71 -0.63 2.73
C ILE A 117 14.79 -1.63 1.57
N ASP A 118 15.75 -2.53 1.67
CA ASP A 118 15.98 -3.64 0.75
C ASP A 118 15.93 -4.98 1.48
N ARG A 119 16.36 -6.04 0.78
CA ARG A 119 16.39 -7.41 1.31
C ARG A 119 17.19 -7.53 2.60
N ASP A 120 18.36 -6.87 2.66
CA ASP A 120 19.37 -7.07 3.70
C ASP A 120 19.36 -5.97 4.76
N SER A 121 18.50 -4.97 4.58
CA SER A 121 18.31 -3.87 5.52
C SER A 121 18.01 -4.40 6.93
N PRO A 122 18.57 -3.77 7.96
CA PRO A 122 18.43 -4.32 9.30
C PRO A 122 17.02 -4.04 9.86
N PRO A 123 16.50 -4.86 10.80
CA PRO A 123 15.12 -4.76 11.31
C PRO A 123 14.75 -3.37 11.85
N GLU A 124 15.72 -2.65 12.44
CA GLU A 124 15.53 -1.31 12.99
C GLU A 124 15.03 -0.29 11.95
N TRP A 125 15.35 -0.44 10.67
CA TRP A 125 14.84 0.46 9.63
C TRP A 125 13.35 0.23 9.36
N LEU A 126 12.89 -1.00 9.50
CA LEU A 126 11.49 -1.35 9.34
C LEU A 126 10.68 -0.88 10.56
N GLU A 127 11.26 -0.98 11.75
CA GLU A 127 10.69 -0.44 12.99
C GLU A 127 10.58 1.09 12.90
N ALA A 128 11.63 1.77 12.43
CA ALA A 128 11.63 3.21 12.21
C ALA A 128 10.58 3.66 11.17
N PHE A 129 10.44 2.93 10.07
CA PHE A 129 9.33 3.15 9.12
C PHE A 129 7.97 3.01 9.82
N ALA A 130 7.81 1.96 10.62
CA ALA A 130 6.56 1.66 11.31
C ALA A 130 6.22 2.73 12.36
N GLU A 131 7.21 3.23 13.09
CA GLU A 131 7.08 4.33 14.06
C GLU A 131 6.48 5.59 13.40
N VAL A 132 7.08 6.04 12.30
CA VAL A 132 6.59 7.22 11.57
C VAL A 132 5.21 6.94 10.96
N ALA A 133 4.98 5.76 10.38
CA ALA A 133 3.69 5.45 9.78
C ALA A 133 2.55 5.41 10.83
N MET A 134 2.79 4.75 11.96
CA MET A 134 1.79 4.55 13.01
C MET A 134 1.47 5.84 13.78
N SER A 135 2.46 6.72 13.99
CA SER A 135 2.19 8.06 14.57
C SER A 135 1.25 8.90 13.72
N HIS A 136 1.15 8.60 12.42
CA HIS A 136 0.21 9.23 11.48
C HIS A 136 -1.07 8.40 11.22
N GLY A 137 -1.33 7.39 12.06
CA GLY A 137 -2.51 6.53 11.96
C GLY A 137 -2.50 5.57 10.76
N VAL A 138 -1.33 5.32 10.17
CA VAL A 138 -1.18 4.40 9.04
C VAL A 138 -0.52 3.11 9.54
N LEU A 139 -1.25 1.99 9.46
CA LEU A 139 -0.63 0.68 9.62
C LEU A 139 0.36 0.47 8.45
N PRO A 140 1.65 0.17 8.69
CA PRO A 140 2.63 -0.08 7.63
C PRO A 140 2.46 -1.50 7.03
N PRO A 141 2.93 -1.74 5.79
CA PRO A 141 3.02 -3.09 5.25
C PRO A 141 3.91 -3.99 6.12
N ILE A 142 3.72 -5.30 6.03
CA ILE A 142 4.63 -6.27 6.66
C ILE A 142 6.04 -6.18 6.07
N GLY A 143 7.04 -6.58 6.85
CA GLY A 143 8.45 -6.55 6.44
C GLY A 143 8.74 -7.22 5.10
N PRO A 144 8.23 -8.44 4.81
CA PRO A 144 8.43 -9.07 3.51
C PRO A 144 7.96 -8.23 2.31
N VAL A 145 6.93 -7.40 2.47
CA VAL A 145 6.46 -6.50 1.42
C VAL A 145 7.34 -5.27 1.32
N MET A 146 7.73 -4.68 2.45
CA MET A 146 8.63 -3.51 2.50
C MET A 146 9.99 -3.80 1.87
N ARG A 147 10.49 -5.03 2.06
CA ARG A 147 11.74 -5.55 1.50
C ARG A 147 11.63 -6.02 0.05
N GLY A 148 10.44 -5.97 -0.54
CA GLY A 148 10.18 -6.49 -1.89
C GLY A 148 10.31 -8.02 -2.04
N LEU A 149 10.22 -8.77 -0.93
CA LEU A 149 10.41 -10.22 -0.91
C LEU A 149 9.13 -11.01 -1.24
N SER A 150 8.00 -10.66 -0.65
CA SER A 150 6.75 -11.42 -0.89
C SER A 150 5.95 -10.91 -2.08
N ARG A 151 6.16 -9.65 -2.49
CA ARG A 151 5.68 -9.05 -3.73
C ARG A 151 6.46 -7.77 -4.03
N PRO A 152 6.40 -7.22 -5.26
CA PRO A 152 7.04 -5.95 -5.57
C PRO A 152 6.55 -4.84 -4.62
N GLY A 153 7.49 -4.31 -3.86
CA GLY A 153 7.26 -3.28 -2.87
C GLY A 153 8.51 -2.42 -2.71
N PHE A 154 8.30 -1.23 -2.19
CA PHE A 154 9.35 -0.26 -1.91
C PHE A 154 9.02 0.42 -0.58
N ALA A 155 10.03 0.64 0.23
CA ALA A 155 9.93 1.39 1.47
C ALA A 155 11.20 2.20 1.70
N MET A 156 11.07 3.38 2.26
CA MET A 156 12.20 4.19 2.72
C MET A 156 11.81 4.96 3.99
N VAL A 157 12.81 5.24 4.81
CA VAL A 157 12.71 6.07 6.01
C VAL A 157 13.76 7.18 5.93
N VAL A 158 13.43 8.34 6.47
CA VAL A 158 14.33 9.49 6.58
C VAL A 158 14.64 9.70 8.05
N PHE A 159 15.92 9.86 8.36
CA PHE A 159 16.42 10.17 9.69
C PHE A 159 16.95 11.60 9.73
N ASP A 160 16.80 12.27 10.88
CA ASP A 160 17.49 13.53 11.14
C ASP A 160 18.91 13.32 11.70
N SER A 161 19.62 14.42 11.98
CA SER A 161 20.98 14.40 12.52
C SER A 161 21.10 13.78 13.92
N SER A 162 19.99 13.65 14.67
CA SER A 162 19.95 12.95 15.96
C SER A 162 19.76 11.44 15.82
N GLY A 163 19.47 10.97 14.61
CA GLY A 163 19.12 9.57 14.32
C GLY A 163 17.64 9.25 14.54
N ALA A 164 16.78 10.26 14.74
CA ALA A 164 15.34 10.05 14.88
C ALA A 164 14.68 9.90 13.51
N PRO A 165 13.74 8.94 13.33
CA PRO A 165 13.02 8.82 12.08
C PRO A 165 11.94 9.90 11.95
N VAL A 166 12.02 10.70 10.89
CA VAL A 166 11.18 11.91 10.72
C VAL A 166 10.23 11.82 9.54
N ALA A 167 10.49 10.96 8.56
CA ALA A 167 9.60 10.74 7.43
C ALA A 167 9.69 9.31 6.90
N THR A 168 8.63 8.87 6.23
CA THR A 168 8.57 7.55 5.60
C THR A 168 7.78 7.59 4.31
N ALA A 169 8.14 6.76 3.35
CA ALA A 169 7.36 6.56 2.13
C ALA A 169 7.43 5.12 1.68
N GLY A 170 6.33 4.60 1.13
CA GLY A 170 6.29 3.26 0.58
C GLY A 170 5.29 3.08 -0.54
N SER A 171 5.47 2.02 -1.30
CA SER A 171 4.59 1.60 -2.37
C SER A 171 4.56 0.08 -2.48
N VAL A 172 3.44 -0.44 -2.97
CA VAL A 172 3.21 -1.89 -3.13
C VAL A 172 2.48 -2.09 -4.44
N LEU A 173 2.92 -3.06 -5.24
CA LEU A 173 2.13 -3.56 -6.36
C LEU A 173 1.10 -4.57 -5.80
N CYS A 174 -0.09 -4.06 -5.47
CA CYS A 174 -1.07 -4.81 -4.67
C CYS A 174 -1.98 -5.77 -5.46
N HIS A 175 -2.04 -5.64 -6.79
CA HIS A 175 -2.89 -6.46 -7.67
C HIS A 175 -2.08 -7.47 -8.48
N PRO A 176 -2.63 -8.67 -8.76
CA PRO A 176 -1.96 -9.64 -9.62
C PRO A 176 -1.88 -9.22 -11.09
N PRO A 177 -0.96 -9.80 -11.89
CA PRO A 177 -0.84 -9.54 -13.32
C PRO A 177 -2.12 -9.70 -14.13
N SER A 178 -3.01 -10.61 -13.70
CA SER A 178 -4.32 -10.86 -14.31
C SER A 178 -5.27 -9.65 -14.20
N SER A 179 -5.10 -8.81 -13.18
CA SER A 179 -5.96 -7.65 -12.91
C SER A 179 -5.73 -6.49 -13.89
N ARG A 180 -6.81 -5.79 -14.24
CA ARG A 180 -6.74 -4.57 -15.06
C ARG A 180 -6.05 -3.43 -14.28
N LEU A 181 -6.22 -3.36 -12.96
CA LEU A 181 -5.54 -2.39 -12.10
C LEU A 181 -4.03 -2.60 -12.08
N HIS A 182 -3.56 -3.85 -12.12
CA HIS A 182 -2.14 -4.16 -12.30
C HIS A 182 -1.62 -3.63 -13.64
N ARG A 183 -2.29 -3.96 -14.75
CA ARG A 183 -1.86 -3.47 -16.08
C ARG A 183 -1.84 -1.95 -16.14
N ARG A 184 -2.78 -1.28 -15.49
CA ARG A 184 -2.78 0.19 -15.38
C ARG A 184 -1.58 0.70 -14.58
N ALA A 185 -1.19 0.02 -13.50
CA ALA A 185 0.01 0.37 -12.74
C ALA A 185 1.29 0.15 -13.58
N VAL A 186 1.41 -0.98 -14.28
CA VAL A 186 2.64 -1.32 -15.02
C VAL A 186 2.75 -0.59 -16.36
N ALA A 187 1.67 -0.41 -17.13
CA ALA A 187 1.71 0.31 -18.41
C ALA A 187 2.12 1.79 -18.25
N ARG A 188 1.87 2.35 -17.07
CA ARG A 188 2.35 3.68 -16.66
C ARG A 188 3.79 3.68 -16.18
N SER A 189 4.51 2.56 -16.26
CA SER A 189 5.94 2.48 -15.96
C SER A 189 6.77 2.11 -17.19
N THR A 190 6.18 1.50 -18.22
CA THR A 190 6.87 0.95 -19.39
C THR A 190 6.89 1.86 -20.64
N SER A 191 6.27 3.04 -20.61
CA SER A 191 6.21 3.95 -21.77
C SER A 191 7.51 4.72 -22.09
N ARG A 192 8.65 4.36 -21.48
CA ARG A 192 10.00 4.66 -21.97
C ARG A 192 10.90 3.47 -21.64
N THR A 193 11.50 2.88 -22.66
CA THR A 193 12.58 1.90 -22.53
C THR A 193 13.68 2.44 -21.61
N PHE A 194 13.94 1.73 -20.51
CA PHE A 194 15.06 2.00 -19.61
C PHE A 194 15.92 0.73 -19.54
N SER A 195 17.14 0.81 -20.07
CA SER A 195 18.22 -0.13 -19.81
C SER A 195 18.79 0.18 -18.43
N GLY A 196 18.33 -0.53 -17.41
CA GLY A 196 18.72 -0.35 -16.02
C GLY A 196 17.63 -0.90 -15.11
N SER A 197 17.90 -2.03 -14.47
CA SER A 197 16.95 -2.83 -13.70
C SER A 197 16.29 -2.09 -12.54
N TRP A 198 14.98 -1.81 -12.61
CA TRP A 198 14.09 -1.58 -11.45
C TRP A 198 12.61 -1.85 -11.83
N PRO A 199 11.84 -2.67 -11.09
CA PRO A 199 10.40 -2.74 -11.25
C PRO A 199 9.68 -1.71 -10.37
N SER A 200 8.58 -1.22 -10.92
CA SER A 200 7.73 -0.12 -10.50
C SER A 200 6.77 -0.46 -9.36
N ALA A 201 6.55 0.50 -8.45
CA ALA A 201 5.46 0.47 -7.47
C ALA A 201 4.84 1.87 -7.29
N PHE A 202 3.50 1.93 -7.32
CA PHE A 202 2.69 3.14 -7.16
C PHE A 202 2.64 3.58 -5.70
N SER A 203 3.07 4.80 -5.40
CA SER A 203 3.07 5.38 -4.05
C SER A 203 1.78 6.14 -3.76
N ARG A 204 1.19 5.91 -2.57
CA ARG A 204 0.27 6.86 -1.93
C ARG A 204 1.11 7.92 -1.25
N TRP A 205 0.99 9.18 -1.69
CA TRP A 205 1.55 10.33 -0.99
C TRP A 205 0.44 10.94 -0.13
N LYS A 206 0.61 10.96 1.20
CA LYS A 206 0.09 12.06 2.01
C LYS A 206 1.23 13.08 2.07
N CYS A 207 1.14 14.14 1.29
CA CYS A 207 1.96 15.32 1.56
C CYS A 207 1.47 15.91 2.88
N LEU A 208 2.34 15.96 3.89
CA LEU A 208 2.30 17.02 4.88
C LEU A 208 3.02 18.24 4.29
#